data_AF-A0A1C4YSD1-F1
#
_entry.id   AF-A0A1C4YSD1-F1
#
_cell.length_a   1.000
_cell.length_b   1.000
_cell.length_c   1.000
_cell.angle_alpha   90.00
_cell.angle_beta   90.00
_cell.angle_gamma   90.00
#
_symmetry.space_group_name_H-M   'P 1'
#
loop_
_entity.id
_entity.type
_entity.pdbx_description
1 polymer ?
#
loop_
_entity_poly.entity_id
_entity_poly.type
_entity_poly.pdbx_seq_one_letter_code
_entity_poly.pdbx_strand_id
1 'polypeptide(L)'
;MDYRKLFADVHRRPGMYTLDGSFHDFTVFIRGCEAGNDWQLLAGFREWLVTRCGRGDNLIWEALVLHQAFPDGPPQREQLETEIELNQLAVEALFRLLDEFLQRRTEHGGLADIFDEYVTWRREQSWS
;
A
#
# COMPACT_ATOMS: atom_id res chain seq x y z
N MET A 1 14.49 10.22 7.87
CA MET A 1 13.13 10.81 7.97
C MET A 1 12.21 9.74 8.55
N ASP A 2 11.29 10.10 9.44
CA ASP A 2 10.30 9.14 9.95
C ASP A 2 9.06 9.15 9.04
N TYR A 3 9.00 8.17 8.14
CA TYR A 3 7.92 8.08 7.16
C TYR A 3 6.57 7.68 7.75
N ARG A 4 6.55 6.95 8.87
CA ARG A 4 5.28 6.65 9.57
C ARG A 4 4.67 7.93 10.10
N LYS A 5 5.48 8.76 10.75
CA LYS A 5 5.05 10.08 11.22
C LYS A 5 4.63 11.00 10.07
N LEU A 6 5.37 11.01 8.96
CA LEU A 6 5.01 11.80 7.78
C LEU A 6 3.66 11.37 7.20
N PHE A 7 3.48 10.07 6.95
CA PHE A 7 2.24 9.55 6.36
C PHE A 7 1.03 9.74 7.28
N ALA A 8 1.20 9.57 8.60
CA ALA A 8 0.16 9.90 9.56
C ALA A 8 -0.23 11.40 9.51
N ASP A 9 0.75 12.29 9.33
CA ASP A 9 0.47 13.73 9.25
C ASP A 9 -0.17 14.14 7.93
N VAL A 10 0.26 13.55 6.82
CA VAL A 10 -0.30 13.72 5.48
C VAL A 10 -1.76 13.24 5.45
N HIS A 11 -2.04 12.07 6.00
CA HIS A 11 -3.41 11.54 6.11
C HIS A 11 -4.31 12.49 6.91
N ARG A 12 -3.81 13.00 8.04
CA ARG A 12 -4.56 13.88 8.93
C ARG A 12 -4.81 15.27 8.34
N ARG A 13 -3.91 15.79 7.51
CA ARG A 13 -3.92 17.17 7.02
C ARG A 13 -3.52 17.26 5.54
N PRO A 14 -4.24 16.61 4.61
CA PRO A 14 -3.85 16.54 3.20
C PRO A 14 -3.65 17.92 2.56
N GLY A 15 -4.51 18.88 2.88
CA GLY A 15 -4.39 20.25 2.35
C GLY A 15 -3.09 20.99 2.70
N MET A 16 -2.42 20.64 3.82
CA MET A 16 -1.09 21.22 4.16
C MET A 16 0.01 20.74 3.21
N TYR A 17 -0.24 19.65 2.50
CA TYR A 17 0.65 19.03 1.51
C TYR A 17 0.13 19.23 0.09
N THR A 18 -0.79 20.18 -0.10
CA THR A 18 -1.47 20.47 -1.37
C THR A 18 -2.21 19.27 -1.96
N LEU A 19 -2.66 18.35 -1.11
CA LEU A 19 -3.39 17.16 -1.53
C LEU A 19 -4.92 17.33 -1.40
N ASP A 20 -5.67 16.72 -2.30
CA ASP A 20 -7.14 16.75 -2.33
C ASP A 20 -7.80 15.71 -1.41
N GLY A 21 -7.02 14.78 -0.86
CA GLY A 21 -7.49 13.72 0.03
C GLY A 21 -8.06 12.49 -0.69
N SER A 22 -7.94 12.42 -2.01
CA SER A 22 -8.31 11.24 -2.79
C SER A 22 -7.27 10.13 -2.64
N PHE A 23 -7.71 8.88 -2.81
CA PHE A 23 -6.82 7.74 -2.91
C PHE A 23 -5.79 7.94 -4.02
N HIS A 24 -6.21 8.46 -5.17
CA HIS A 24 -5.32 8.76 -6.28
C HIS A 24 -4.18 9.69 -5.85
N ASP A 25 -4.51 10.85 -5.28
CA ASP A 25 -3.52 11.86 -4.95
C ASP A 25 -2.55 11.41 -3.86
N PHE A 26 -3.05 10.68 -2.85
CA PHE A 26 -2.18 10.03 -1.86
C PHE A 26 -1.23 9.01 -2.50
N THR A 27 -1.71 8.14 -3.42
CA THR A 27 -0.84 7.18 -4.09
C THR A 27 0.27 7.86 -4.90
N VAL A 28 -0.04 8.97 -5.59
CA VAL A 28 0.95 9.78 -6.31
C VAL A 28 1.96 10.41 -5.36
N PHE A 29 1.51 10.97 -4.24
CA PHE A 29 2.39 11.53 -3.22
C PHE A 29 3.36 10.48 -2.65
N ILE A 30 2.87 9.28 -2.34
CA ILE A 30 3.67 8.18 -1.81
C ILE A 30 4.69 7.69 -2.85
N ARG A 31 4.31 7.59 -4.12
CA ARG A 31 5.25 7.30 -5.23
C ARG A 31 6.36 8.35 -5.31
N GLY A 32 6.04 9.63 -5.12
CA GLY A 32 7.03 10.70 -5.04
C GLY A 32 8.01 10.50 -3.86
N CYS A 33 7.50 10.05 -2.71
CA CYS A 33 8.35 9.69 -1.57
C CYS A 33 9.26 8.50 -1.89
N GLU A 34 8.77 7.46 -2.57
CA GLU A 34 9.60 6.35 -3.02
C GLU A 34 10.72 6.79 -3.95
N ALA A 35 10.39 7.60 -4.97
CA ALA A 35 11.35 8.11 -5.93
C ALA A 35 12.45 8.95 -5.23
N GLY A 36 12.08 9.75 -4.23
CA GLY A 36 13.03 10.50 -3.40
C GLY A 36 13.88 9.65 -2.45
N ASN A 37 13.63 8.33 -2.35
CA ASN A 37 14.38 7.36 -1.54
C ASN A 37 14.97 6.24 -2.41
N ASP A 38 15.35 6.52 -3.66
CA ASP A 38 15.92 5.54 -4.59
C ASP A 38 15.07 4.26 -4.72
N TRP A 39 13.74 4.41 -4.62
CA TRP A 39 12.76 3.32 -4.66
C TRP A 39 12.93 2.25 -3.57
N GLN A 40 13.61 2.59 -2.47
CA GLN A 40 13.87 1.67 -1.35
C GLN A 40 12.86 1.80 -0.21
N LEU A 41 12.03 2.85 -0.21
CA LEU A 41 11.10 3.13 0.88
C LEU A 41 10.06 2.02 1.05
N LEU A 42 9.40 1.60 -0.05
CA LEU A 42 8.42 0.52 -0.03
C LEU A 42 8.94 -0.77 -0.68
N ALA A 43 10.27 -0.96 -0.72
CA ALA A 43 10.84 -2.24 -1.11
C ALA A 43 10.27 -3.37 -0.21
N GLY A 44 9.65 -4.38 -0.83
CA GLY A 44 8.95 -5.46 -0.13
C GLY A 44 7.46 -5.22 0.14
N PHE A 45 6.92 -4.02 -0.08
CA PHE A 45 5.52 -3.71 0.25
C PHE A 45 4.53 -4.46 -0.64
N ARG A 46 4.82 -4.53 -1.94
CA ARG A 46 3.99 -5.29 -2.88
C ARG A 46 3.99 -6.77 -2.51
N GLU A 47 5.15 -7.34 -2.26
CA GLU A 47 5.34 -8.73 -1.86
C GLU A 47 4.56 -9.06 -0.59
N TRP A 48 4.65 -8.17 0.41
CA TRP A 48 3.90 -8.26 1.66
C TRP A 48 2.38 -8.18 1.44
N LEU A 49 1.90 -7.36 0.50
CA LEU A 49 0.48 -7.32 0.17
C LEU A 49 0.03 -8.57 -0.58
N VAL A 50 0.84 -9.11 -1.50
CA VAL A 50 0.52 -10.34 -2.25
C VAL A 50 0.30 -11.52 -1.30
N THR A 51 1.19 -11.74 -0.34
CA THR A 51 1.06 -12.86 0.62
C THR A 51 -0.18 -12.70 1.49
N ARG A 52 -0.54 -11.47 1.88
CA ARG A 52 -1.77 -11.19 2.64
C ARG A 52 -3.04 -11.37 1.83
N CYS A 53 -3.03 -10.97 0.55
CA CYS A 53 -4.16 -11.21 -0.35
C CYS A 53 -4.29 -12.67 -0.77
N GLY A 54 -3.20 -13.44 -0.69
CA GLY A 54 -3.12 -14.80 -1.23
C GLY A 54 -3.26 -14.87 -2.76
N ARG A 55 -3.16 -13.73 -3.46
CA ARG A 55 -3.35 -13.59 -4.91
C ARG A 55 -2.75 -12.27 -5.40
N GLY A 56 -2.76 -12.08 -6.73
CA GLY A 56 -2.44 -10.79 -7.34
C GLY A 56 -0.95 -10.52 -7.51
N ASP A 57 -0.14 -11.57 -7.71
CA ASP A 57 1.31 -11.42 -7.94
C ASP A 57 1.65 -10.57 -9.18
N ASN A 58 0.72 -10.52 -10.13
CA ASN A 58 0.80 -9.69 -11.33
C ASN A 58 0.32 -8.24 -11.12
N LEU A 59 -0.10 -7.86 -9.91
CA LEU A 59 -0.66 -6.54 -9.61
C LEU A 59 0.39 -5.60 -9.00
N ILE A 60 0.19 -4.30 -9.23
CA ILE A 60 0.88 -3.22 -8.51
C ILE A 60 0.31 -3.07 -7.09
N TRP A 61 1.07 -2.43 -6.19
CA TRP A 61 0.66 -2.32 -4.79
C TRP A 61 -0.63 -1.53 -4.60
N GLU A 62 -0.91 -0.53 -5.45
CA GLU A 62 -2.14 0.27 -5.39
C GLU A 62 -3.38 -0.61 -5.58
N ALA A 63 -3.32 -1.53 -6.56
CA ALA A 63 -4.40 -2.48 -6.81
C ALA A 63 -4.53 -3.51 -5.68
N LEU A 64 -3.41 -3.94 -5.08
CA LEU A 64 -3.43 -4.85 -3.92
C LEU A 64 -4.03 -4.18 -2.68
N VAL A 65 -3.77 -2.89 -2.45
CA VAL A 65 -4.44 -2.10 -1.40
C VAL A 65 -5.94 -2.08 -1.61
N LEU A 66 -6.43 -1.87 -2.84
CA LEU A 66 -7.86 -1.92 -3.14
C LEU A 66 -8.44 -3.33 -2.94
N HIS A 67 -7.73 -4.39 -3.30
CA HIS A 67 -8.17 -5.76 -3.00
C HIS A 67 -8.24 -6.07 -1.50
N GLN A 68 -7.38 -5.44 -0.68
CA GLN A 68 -7.48 -5.53 0.78
C GLN A 68 -8.64 -4.70 1.35
N ALA A 69 -8.93 -3.55 0.75
CA ALA A 69 -10.03 -2.68 1.17
C ALA A 69 -11.41 -3.27 0.80
N PHE A 70 -11.47 -3.98 -0.34
CA PHE A 70 -12.71 -4.49 -0.92
C PHE A 70 -12.57 -5.98 -1.28
N PRO A 71 -12.77 -6.89 -0.30
CA PRO A 71 -12.61 -8.33 -0.49
C PRO A 71 -13.50 -8.92 -1.59
N ASP A 72 -14.71 -8.36 -1.74
CA ASP A 72 -15.73 -8.78 -2.72
C ASP A 72 -15.44 -8.26 -4.15
N GLY A 73 -14.48 -7.36 -4.30
CA GLY A 73 -14.06 -6.81 -5.58
C GLY A 73 -13.77 -5.31 -5.49
N PRO A 74 -12.61 -4.84 -5.97
CA PRO A 74 -12.29 -3.42 -5.95
C PRO A 74 -13.22 -2.63 -6.89
N PRO A 75 -13.63 -1.42 -6.50
CA PRO A 75 -14.42 -0.55 -7.35
C PRO A 75 -13.63 -0.09 -8.58
N GLN A 76 -14.35 0.34 -9.61
CA GLN A 76 -13.73 1.00 -10.77
C GLN A 76 -13.16 2.37 -10.36
N ARG A 77 -12.24 2.90 -11.17
CA ARG A 77 -11.60 4.18 -10.89
C ARG A 77 -12.63 5.30 -10.77
N GLU A 78 -13.59 5.32 -11.68
CA GLU A 78 -14.64 6.34 -11.75
C GLU A 78 -15.53 6.32 -10.50
N GLN A 79 -15.73 5.13 -9.92
CA GLN A 79 -16.46 4.98 -8.65
C GLN A 79 -15.63 5.51 -7.47
N LEU A 80 -14.32 5.24 -7.42
CA LEU A 80 -13.46 5.85 -6.41
C LEU A 80 -13.42 7.38 -6.51
N GLU A 81 -13.50 7.94 -7.70
CA GLU A 81 -13.49 9.40 -7.90
C GLU A 81 -14.81 10.08 -7.51
N THR A 82 -15.94 9.38 -7.68
CA THR A 82 -17.28 9.98 -7.49
C THR A 82 -17.97 9.55 -6.20
N GLU A 83 -17.67 8.37 -5.66
CA GLU A 83 -18.25 7.83 -4.44
C GLU A 83 -17.33 8.08 -3.24
N ILE A 84 -17.67 9.11 -2.46
CA ILE A 84 -16.88 9.57 -1.31
C ILE A 84 -16.58 8.44 -0.31
N GLU A 85 -17.56 7.58 -0.03
CA GLU A 85 -17.43 6.48 0.92
C GLU A 85 -16.41 5.44 0.45
N LEU A 86 -16.41 5.08 -0.84
CA LEU A 86 -15.42 4.16 -1.41
C LEU A 86 -14.02 4.76 -1.37
N ASN A 87 -13.88 6.05 -1.71
CA ASN A 87 -12.60 6.73 -1.61
C ASN A 87 -12.07 6.72 -0.17
N GLN A 88 -12.91 7.05 0.81
CA GLN A 88 -12.52 7.06 2.22
C GLN A 88 -12.07 5.68 2.69
N LEU A 89 -12.80 4.61 2.34
CA LEU A 89 -12.40 3.24 2.67
C LEU A 89 -11.05 2.86 2.06
N ALA A 90 -10.81 3.25 0.80
CA ALA A 90 -9.53 2.99 0.13
C ALA A 90 -8.37 3.77 0.80
N VAL A 91 -8.59 5.03 1.17
CA VAL A 91 -7.61 5.87 1.86
C VAL A 91 -7.27 5.32 3.24
N GLU A 92 -8.28 4.96 4.04
CA GLU A 92 -8.08 4.37 5.36
C GLU A 92 -7.30 3.04 5.26
N ALA A 93 -7.64 2.20 4.28
CA ALA A 93 -6.91 0.96 4.03
C ALA A 93 -5.45 1.24 3.64
N LEU A 94 -5.20 2.22 2.76
CA LEU A 94 -3.86 2.62 2.34
C LEU A 94 -2.98 3.00 3.53
N PHE A 95 -3.42 3.95 4.36
CA PHE A 95 -2.61 4.44 5.47
C PHE A 95 -2.42 3.41 6.57
N ARG A 96 -3.44 2.59 6.85
CA ARG A 96 -3.31 1.47 7.78
C ARG A 96 -2.28 0.45 7.29
N LEU A 97 -2.34 0.04 6.02
CA LEU A 97 -1.41 -0.93 5.44
C LEU A 97 0.03 -0.38 5.40
N LEU A 98 0.20 0.91 5.10
CA LEU A 98 1.52 1.55 5.14
C LEU A 98 2.10 1.59 6.55
N ASP A 99 1.30 1.92 7.57
CA ASP A 99 1.76 1.91 8.96
C ASP A 99 2.16 0.51 9.43
N GLU A 100 1.30 -0.49 9.18
CA GLU A 100 1.57 -1.90 9.48
C GLU A 100 2.85 -2.39 8.78
N PHE A 101 3.01 -2.09 7.49
CA PHE A 101 4.18 -2.49 6.72
C PHE A 101 5.46 -1.80 7.22
N LEU A 102 5.43 -0.48 7.41
CA LEU A 102 6.62 0.25 7.84
C LEU A 102 7.05 -0.16 9.25
N GLN A 103 6.11 -0.46 10.15
CA GLN A 103 6.39 -1.07 11.45
C GLN A 103 7.10 -2.42 11.26
N ARG A 104 6.48 -3.35 10.52
CA ARG A 104 7.03 -4.69 10.28
C ARG A 104 8.41 -4.64 9.63
N ARG A 105 8.63 -3.77 8.65
CA ARG A 105 9.91 -3.60 7.97
C ARG A 105 11.05 -3.18 8.91
N THR A 106 10.73 -2.42 9.96
CA THR A 106 11.72 -1.97 10.95
C THR A 106 12.04 -2.98 12.04
N GLU A 107 11.26 -4.07 12.14
CA GLU A 107 11.55 -5.18 13.04
C GLU A 107 12.82 -5.92 12.59
N HIS A 108 13.51 -6.55 13.55
CA HIS A 108 14.76 -7.24 13.26
C HIS A 108 14.53 -8.40 12.27
N GLY A 109 15.08 -8.29 11.07
CA GLY A 109 14.88 -9.27 9.99
C GLY A 109 13.61 -9.05 9.16
N GLY A 110 12.75 -8.10 9.53
CA GLY A 110 11.40 -7.99 8.97
C GLY A 110 11.32 -7.86 7.45
N LEU A 111 12.27 -7.15 6.83
CA LEU A 111 12.34 -7.08 5.36
C LEU A 111 12.74 -8.41 4.71
N ALA A 112 13.70 -9.13 5.30
CA ALA A 112 14.10 -10.45 4.81
C ALA A 112 12.95 -11.45 4.96
N ASP A 113 12.28 -11.45 6.11
CA ASP A 113 11.13 -12.31 6.39
C ASP A 113 9.98 -12.07 5.39
N ILE A 114 9.71 -10.81 5.02
CA ILE A 114 8.72 -10.46 3.99
C ILE A 114 9.05 -11.13 2.66
N PHE A 115 10.31 -11.06 2.22
CA PHE A 115 10.71 -11.68 0.96
C PHE A 115 10.71 -13.21 1.05
N ASP A 116 11.09 -13.78 2.18
CA ASP A 116 11.08 -15.24 2.40
C ASP A 116 9.65 -15.80 2.39
N GLU A 117 8.70 -15.11 3.05
CA GLU A 117 7.26 -15.44 2.99
C GLU A 117 6.74 -15.37 1.56
N TYR A 118 7.10 -14.31 0.83
CA TYR A 118 6.67 -14.14 -0.56
C TYR A 118 7.23 -15.21 -1.50
N VAL A 119 8.52 -15.55 -1.38
CA VAL A 119 9.14 -16.61 -2.17
C VAL A 119 8.52 -17.96 -1.84
N THR A 120 8.24 -18.23 -0.56
CA THR A 120 7.56 -19.46 -0.13
C THR A 120 6.16 -19.54 -0.73
N TRP A 121 5.33 -18.50 -0.54
CA TRP A 121 4.00 -18.42 -1.11
C TRP A 121 4.02 -18.61 -2.63
N ARG A 122 4.97 -17.98 -3.32
CA ARG A 122 5.09 -18.08 -4.78
C ARG A 122 5.39 -19.51 -5.22
N ARG A 123 6.34 -20.21 -4.58
CA ARG A 123 6.67 -21.61 -4.89
C ARG A 123 5.50 -22.58 -4.71
N GLU A 124 4.55 -22.27 -3.82
CA GLU A 124 3.35 -23.07 -3.60
C GLU A 124 2.29 -22.86 -4.68
N GLN A 125 2.41 -21.82 -5.51
CA GLN A 125 1.46 -21.56 -6.58
C GLN A 125 1.66 -22.54 -7.74
N SER A 126 0.56 -23.08 -8.25
CA SER A 126 0.56 -24.08 -9.33
C SER A 126 1.11 -23.59 -10.68
N TRP A 127 1.31 -22.28 -10.82
CA TRP A 127 1.82 -21.62 -12.02
C TRP A 127 3.25 -21.10 -11.88
N SER A 128 3.90 -21.32 -10.72
CA SER A 128 5.29 -20.91 -10.48
C SER A 128 6.34 -21.90 -10.95
#